data_AF-A0A526PSL2-F1
#
_entry.id   AF-A0A526PSL2-F1
#
_cell.length_a   1.000
_cell.length_b   1.000
_cell.length_c   1.000
_cell.angle_alpha   90.00
_cell.angle_beta   90.00
_cell.angle_gamma   90.00
#
_symmetry.space_group_name_H-M   'P 1'
#
loop_
_entity.id
_entity.type
_entity.pdbx_description
1 polymer ?
#
loop_
_entity_poly.entity_id
_entity_poly.type
_entity_poly.pdbx_seq_one_letter_code
_entity_poly.pdbx_strand_id
1 'polypeptide(L)'
;MPVSIKHVSWRDGRPRFQPGPKLRAAGFEGTDLRWPAEPKADWKPLALLPGTKNAGAWFSRGESVDWSDAFCKQLAKAAKAAAGTVAKSAPAQRVKLYSVGQLFEDWFRSRKFQLPTDKAELQRHRAAKLVYARKSVVDYKQKARVIEEHDPTLYASPVDALSQPVLFGLYEDLVAARGISTARGAIATLSIALGWGKRRGKFTFRENLGVNPAQDLQMATPPPRIRFGTRTEIETLIAVADHKEWPESGDMTMLGVWTGQRQGDRLALEDFGLHKGRRRFRQSKTGAIVSVLEAPELERRLAASAERRRAAKAEALLGAEAEERPAIERQFKRVILNEHFDKRYGKCFWRPFQGQHYSHLFAKVRDIAVEGIRAENGVDWIIRPCPSLADFQEPDLRDTAVTWLALADCTIPEICAITGHSLTSATRVLKHYLAIHPEMADTAIRKMVAWYDAGGETEFGI
;
A
#
# COMPACT_ATOMS: atom_id res chain seq x y z
N MET A 1 5.26 -49.77 -57.67
CA MET A 1 6.56 -49.18 -57.25
C MET A 1 6.99 -49.83 -55.95
N PRO A 2 8.11 -50.57 -55.88
CA PRO A 2 8.47 -51.23 -54.63
C PRO A 2 8.97 -50.19 -53.61
N VAL A 3 8.27 -50.11 -52.48
CA VAL A 3 8.66 -49.33 -51.30
C VAL A 3 10.04 -49.82 -50.85
N SER A 4 11.03 -48.93 -50.93
CA SER A 4 12.44 -49.20 -50.59
C SER A 4 12.58 -49.61 -49.12
N ILE A 5 13.23 -50.75 -48.85
CA ILE A 5 13.57 -51.20 -47.50
C ILE A 5 14.93 -50.59 -47.14
N LYS A 6 14.99 -49.88 -46.01
CA LYS A 6 16.19 -49.13 -45.62
C LYS A 6 17.38 -50.10 -45.42
N HIS A 7 18.54 -49.75 -45.98
CA HIS A 7 19.77 -50.55 -45.93
C HIS A 7 19.74 -51.91 -46.66
N VAL A 8 18.61 -52.33 -47.24
CA VAL A 8 18.48 -53.60 -47.98
C VAL A 8 18.30 -53.31 -49.46
N SER A 9 19.15 -53.88 -50.30
CA SER A 9 19.01 -53.84 -51.75
C SER A 9 18.66 -55.23 -52.30
N TRP A 10 17.85 -55.26 -53.36
CA TRP A 10 17.47 -56.49 -54.05
C TRP A 10 18.22 -56.57 -55.37
N ARG A 11 18.88 -57.69 -55.63
CA ARG A 11 19.47 -58.01 -56.94
C ARG A 11 18.97 -59.38 -57.36
N ASP A 12 18.30 -59.47 -58.52
CA ASP A 12 17.74 -60.71 -59.05
C ASP A 12 16.86 -61.48 -58.04
N GLY A 13 16.01 -60.74 -57.31
CA GLY A 13 15.12 -61.31 -56.29
C GLY A 13 15.82 -61.72 -54.98
N ARG A 14 17.08 -61.33 -54.78
CA ARG A 14 17.90 -61.73 -53.62
C ARG A 14 18.18 -60.52 -52.72
N PRO A 15 17.74 -60.52 -51.46
CA PRO A 15 17.95 -59.40 -50.55
C PRO A 15 19.37 -59.40 -49.96
N ARG A 16 19.98 -58.23 -49.92
CA ARG A 16 21.36 -58.03 -49.44
C ARG A 16 21.45 -56.74 -48.63
N PHE A 17 22.18 -56.77 -47.53
CA PHE A 17 22.60 -55.57 -46.83
C PHE A 17 23.79 -54.95 -47.56
N GLN A 18 23.63 -53.70 -48.01
CA GLN A 18 24.71 -52.91 -48.61
C GLN A 18 24.94 -51.65 -47.77
N PRO A 19 25.96 -51.64 -46.89
CA PRO A 19 26.25 -50.47 -46.08
C PRO A 19 26.67 -49.31 -47.00
N GLY A 20 26.15 -48.11 -46.73
CA GLY A 20 26.62 -46.87 -47.37
C GLY A 20 27.98 -46.42 -46.83
N PRO A 21 28.58 -45.34 -47.38
CA PRO A 21 29.93 -44.88 -47.01
C PRO A 21 30.14 -44.70 -45.49
N LYS A 22 29.16 -44.11 -44.80
CA LYS A 22 29.22 -43.91 -43.33
C LYS A 22 29.21 -45.23 -42.54
N LEU A 23 28.44 -46.22 -42.98
CA LEU A 23 28.37 -47.52 -42.29
C LEU A 23 29.62 -48.36 -42.56
N ARG A 24 30.22 -48.25 -43.75
CA ARG A 24 31.52 -48.88 -44.04
C ARG A 24 32.63 -48.29 -43.19
N ALA A 25 32.65 -46.97 -43.03
CA ALA A 25 33.61 -46.29 -42.14
C ALA A 25 33.44 -46.71 -40.67
N ALA A 26 32.24 -47.12 -40.27
CA ALA A 26 31.95 -47.68 -38.95
C ALA A 26 32.25 -49.19 -38.83
N GLY A 27 32.85 -49.80 -39.85
CA GLY A 27 33.27 -51.21 -39.85
C GLY A 27 32.21 -52.22 -40.28
N PHE A 28 31.03 -51.79 -40.76
CA PHE A 28 30.02 -52.72 -41.25
C PHE A 28 30.32 -53.21 -42.68
N GLU A 29 30.25 -54.52 -42.87
CA GLU A 29 30.46 -55.19 -44.16
C GLU A 29 29.13 -55.56 -44.85
N GLY A 30 29.16 -55.63 -46.19
CA GLY A 30 28.01 -56.08 -46.98
C GLY A 30 27.69 -57.54 -46.72
N THR A 31 26.40 -57.89 -46.64
CA THR A 31 25.97 -59.22 -46.17
C THR A 31 24.79 -59.72 -47.00
N ASP A 32 24.86 -60.97 -47.45
CA ASP A 32 23.71 -61.63 -48.08
C ASP A 32 22.69 -62.00 -46.99
N LEU A 33 21.44 -61.58 -47.13
CA LEU A 33 20.39 -61.85 -46.14
C LEU A 33 19.84 -63.26 -46.35
N ARG A 34 20.49 -64.23 -45.70
CA ARG A 34 20.18 -65.66 -45.79
C ARG A 34 20.16 -66.33 -44.43
N TRP A 35 19.36 -67.38 -44.35
CA TRP A 35 19.39 -68.36 -43.27
C TRP A 35 20.72 -69.12 -43.25
N PRO A 36 21.24 -69.53 -42.07
CA PRO A 36 22.35 -70.48 -41.98
C PRO A 36 22.02 -71.80 -42.69
N ALA A 37 23.04 -72.54 -43.11
CA ALA A 37 22.84 -73.86 -43.71
C ALA A 37 22.22 -74.85 -42.70
N GLU A 38 22.63 -74.76 -41.44
CA GLU A 38 22.10 -75.55 -40.32
C GLU A 38 21.64 -74.58 -39.20
N PRO A 39 20.38 -74.08 -39.26
CA PRO A 39 19.87 -73.17 -38.25
C PRO A 39 19.60 -73.93 -36.94
N LYS A 40 20.03 -73.35 -35.82
CA LYS A 40 19.60 -73.80 -34.49
C LYS A 40 18.08 -73.58 -34.34
N ALA A 41 17.40 -74.40 -33.52
CA ALA A 41 15.95 -74.38 -33.39
C ALA A 41 15.34 -73.02 -32.97
N ASP A 42 16.15 -72.17 -32.33
CA ASP A 42 15.79 -70.83 -31.84
C ASP A 42 16.30 -69.69 -32.74
N TRP A 43 16.95 -70.00 -33.87
CA TRP A 43 17.52 -69.00 -34.76
C TRP A 43 16.44 -68.18 -35.46
N LYS A 44 16.58 -66.86 -35.45
CA LYS A 44 15.64 -65.92 -36.09
C LYS A 44 16.40 -65.01 -37.06
N PRO A 45 15.77 -64.54 -38.15
CA PRO A 45 16.38 -63.62 -39.13
C PRO A 45 17.08 -62.40 -38.50
N LEU A 46 16.50 -61.86 -37.42
CA LEU A 46 17.00 -60.72 -36.63
C LEU A 46 18.39 -60.95 -36.01
N ALA A 47 18.80 -62.22 -35.83
CA ALA A 47 20.08 -62.60 -35.26
C ALA A 47 21.23 -62.56 -36.27
N LEU A 48 20.94 -62.34 -37.57
CA LEU A 48 21.95 -62.19 -38.60
C LEU A 48 22.77 -60.91 -38.38
N LEU A 49 24.08 -61.06 -38.14
CA LEU A 49 25.00 -59.94 -38.00
C LEU A 49 25.61 -59.55 -39.36
N PRO A 50 25.80 -58.25 -39.65
CA PRO A 50 26.54 -57.83 -40.83
C PRO A 50 27.96 -58.44 -40.87
N GLY A 51 28.40 -58.91 -42.04
CA GLY A 51 29.65 -59.64 -42.28
C GLY A 51 29.49 -61.17 -42.27
N THR A 52 28.37 -61.69 -41.78
CA THR A 52 28.15 -63.15 -41.67
C THR A 52 27.88 -63.78 -43.05
N LYS A 53 28.61 -64.83 -43.39
CA LYS A 53 28.40 -65.58 -44.64
C LYS A 53 27.54 -66.81 -44.41
N ASN A 54 26.27 -66.71 -44.77
CA ASN A 54 25.30 -67.80 -44.70
C ASN A 54 25.02 -68.40 -46.08
N ALA A 55 24.73 -69.70 -46.13
CA ALA A 55 24.52 -70.45 -47.38
C ALA A 55 23.10 -71.04 -47.54
N GLY A 56 22.20 -70.85 -46.56
CA GLY A 56 20.82 -71.37 -46.60
C GLY A 56 19.86 -70.50 -47.42
N ALA A 57 18.57 -70.66 -47.15
CA ALA A 57 17.49 -69.98 -47.88
C ALA A 57 17.59 -68.45 -47.78
N TRP A 58 17.18 -67.74 -48.84
CA TRP A 58 17.09 -66.28 -48.83
C TRP A 58 15.97 -65.79 -47.93
N PHE A 59 16.14 -64.64 -47.29
CA PHE A 59 15.07 -64.00 -46.54
C PHE A 59 13.91 -63.63 -47.48
N SER A 60 12.70 -63.84 -47.00
CA SER A 60 11.49 -63.26 -47.56
C SER A 60 11.48 -61.74 -47.41
N ARG A 61 10.53 -61.09 -48.06
CA ARG A 61 10.35 -59.63 -47.94
C ARG A 61 10.03 -59.20 -46.51
N GLY A 62 9.20 -59.96 -45.79
CA GLY A 62 8.85 -59.67 -44.39
C GLY A 62 10.06 -59.75 -43.48
N GLU A 63 10.82 -60.84 -43.58
CA GLU A 63 12.04 -61.04 -42.79
C GLU A 63 13.12 -59.98 -43.08
N SER A 64 13.19 -59.50 -44.33
CA SER A 64 14.09 -58.42 -44.73
C SER A 64 13.71 -57.07 -44.11
N VAL A 65 12.40 -56.79 -43.95
CA VAL A 65 11.91 -55.58 -43.26
C VAL A 65 12.21 -55.69 -41.77
N ASP A 66 11.88 -56.82 -41.15
CA ASP A 66 12.10 -57.05 -39.72
C ASP A 66 13.58 -56.91 -39.34
N TRP A 67 14.47 -57.50 -40.16
CA TRP A 67 15.91 -57.36 -40.00
C TRP A 67 16.38 -55.91 -40.16
N SER A 68 15.92 -55.20 -41.20
CA SER A 68 16.23 -53.79 -41.42
C SER A 68 15.82 -52.90 -40.24
N ASP A 69 14.60 -53.10 -39.72
CA ASP A 69 14.07 -52.29 -38.63
C ASP A 69 14.83 -52.54 -37.32
N ALA A 70 15.17 -53.80 -37.03
CA ALA A 70 16.01 -54.13 -35.89
C ALA A 70 17.42 -53.55 -36.01
N PHE A 71 18.02 -53.63 -37.19
CA PHE A 71 19.33 -53.02 -37.47
C PHE A 71 19.30 -51.50 -37.32
N CYS A 72 18.25 -50.83 -37.83
CA CYS A 72 18.05 -49.39 -37.63
C CYS A 72 17.91 -49.02 -36.16
N LYS A 73 17.18 -49.82 -35.37
CA LYS A 73 17.04 -49.62 -33.92
C LYS A 73 18.38 -49.79 -33.19
N GLN A 74 19.20 -50.76 -33.59
CA GLN A 74 20.55 -50.96 -33.05
C GLN A 74 21.46 -49.77 -33.36
N LEU A 75 21.46 -49.28 -34.61
CA LEU A 75 22.23 -48.10 -34.99
C LEU A 75 21.80 -46.85 -34.22
N ALA A 76 20.49 -46.64 -34.01
CA ALA A 76 19.97 -45.54 -33.21
C ALA A 76 20.37 -45.66 -31.73
N LYS A 77 20.35 -46.87 -31.16
CA LYS A 77 20.78 -47.14 -29.79
C LYS A 77 22.29 -46.91 -29.63
N ALA A 78 23.10 -47.36 -30.59
CA ALA A 78 24.55 -47.14 -30.60
C ALA A 78 24.89 -45.66 -30.77
N ALA A 79 24.20 -44.93 -31.65
CA ALA A 79 24.36 -43.48 -31.81
C ALA A 79 23.98 -42.72 -30.52
N LYS A 80 22.93 -43.16 -29.80
CA LYS A 80 22.54 -42.57 -28.51
C LYS A 80 23.51 -42.90 -27.37
N ALA A 81 24.18 -44.05 -27.43
CA ALA A 81 25.21 -44.44 -26.46
C ALA A 81 26.57 -43.77 -26.74
N ALA A 82 26.93 -43.60 -28.01
CA ALA A 82 28.14 -42.90 -28.45
C ALA A 82 28.00 -41.37 -28.33
N ALA A 83 26.79 -40.84 -28.46
CA ALA A 83 26.42 -39.53 -27.93
C ALA A 83 26.29 -39.63 -26.40
N GLY A 84 27.38 -40.00 -25.73
CA GLY A 84 27.53 -39.81 -24.30
C GLY A 84 27.08 -38.40 -23.95
N THR A 85 26.40 -38.24 -22.82
CA THR A 85 25.82 -36.98 -22.34
C THR A 85 26.75 -35.83 -22.69
N VAL A 86 26.46 -35.13 -23.79
CA VAL A 86 26.99 -33.80 -24.03
C VAL A 86 26.51 -33.08 -22.79
N ALA A 87 27.47 -32.75 -21.90
CA ALA A 87 27.18 -31.87 -20.79
C ALA A 87 26.46 -30.70 -21.44
N LYS A 88 25.15 -30.57 -21.18
CA LYS A 88 24.44 -29.35 -21.51
C LYS A 88 25.36 -28.29 -20.94
N SER A 89 25.88 -27.40 -21.79
CA SER A 89 26.49 -26.17 -21.30
C SER A 89 25.54 -25.70 -20.21
N ALA A 90 26.07 -25.55 -18.99
CA ALA A 90 25.27 -25.11 -17.86
C ALA A 90 24.37 -23.99 -18.38
N PRO A 91 23.03 -24.09 -18.25
CA PRO A 91 22.14 -23.12 -18.86
C PRO A 91 22.70 -21.77 -18.51
N ALA A 92 23.12 -20.99 -19.54
CA ALA A 92 23.87 -19.75 -19.35
C ALA A 92 23.26 -19.06 -18.15
N GLN A 93 24.02 -18.99 -17.06
CA GLN A 93 23.49 -18.74 -15.71
C GLN A 93 22.51 -17.60 -15.87
N ARG A 94 21.19 -17.89 -15.85
CA ARG A 94 20.18 -16.89 -16.20
C ARG A 94 20.53 -15.73 -15.31
N VAL A 95 21.01 -14.63 -15.91
CA VAL A 95 21.42 -13.46 -15.13
C VAL A 95 20.21 -13.20 -14.28
N LYS A 96 20.34 -13.36 -12.96
CA LYS A 96 19.24 -13.10 -12.03
C LYS A 96 19.06 -11.60 -12.06
N LEU A 97 18.35 -11.12 -13.07
CA LEU A 97 18.01 -9.73 -13.24
C LEU A 97 17.15 -9.38 -12.04
N TYR A 98 17.64 -8.44 -11.24
CA TYR A 98 16.98 -8.04 -10.02
C TYR A 98 15.76 -7.21 -10.40
N SER A 99 14.57 -7.81 -10.29
CA SER A 99 13.33 -7.19 -10.75
C SER A 99 12.78 -6.17 -9.76
N VAL A 100 11.84 -5.35 -10.20
CA VAL A 100 11.11 -4.40 -9.34
C VAL A 100 10.33 -5.13 -8.24
N GLY A 101 9.70 -6.26 -8.57
CA GLY A 101 9.03 -7.11 -7.58
C GLY A 101 10.00 -7.67 -6.54
N GLN A 102 11.17 -8.17 -6.97
CA GLN A 102 12.21 -8.65 -6.06
C GLN A 102 12.75 -7.51 -5.16
N LEU A 103 12.87 -6.30 -5.71
CA LEU A 103 13.22 -5.11 -4.95
C LEU A 103 12.22 -4.83 -3.82
N PHE A 104 10.91 -4.84 -4.11
CA PHE A 104 9.90 -4.62 -3.08
C PHE A 104 9.88 -5.73 -2.03
N GLU A 105 10.00 -6.99 -2.46
CA GLU A 105 10.06 -8.14 -1.55
C GLU A 105 11.25 -8.01 -0.56
N ASP A 106 12.44 -7.74 -1.08
CA ASP A 106 13.65 -7.56 -0.27
C ASP A 106 13.56 -6.30 0.61
N TRP A 107 12.99 -5.20 0.09
CA TRP A 107 12.81 -3.97 0.85
C TRP A 107 11.84 -4.19 2.03
N PHE A 108 10.74 -4.90 1.81
CA PHE A 108 9.78 -5.26 2.87
C PHE A 108 10.32 -6.28 3.88
N ARG A 109 11.35 -7.05 3.53
CA ARG A 109 12.09 -7.89 4.48
C ARG A 109 13.10 -7.11 5.30
N SER A 110 13.47 -5.90 4.89
CA SER A 110 14.49 -5.11 5.57
C SER A 110 14.09 -4.72 7.00
N ARG A 111 15.09 -4.46 7.85
CA ARG A 111 14.91 -4.15 9.28
C ARG A 111 13.89 -3.04 9.55
N LYS A 112 13.71 -2.08 8.63
CA LYS A 112 12.75 -0.99 8.82
C LYS A 112 11.28 -1.46 8.81
N PHE A 113 10.97 -2.61 8.24
CA PHE A 113 9.63 -3.19 8.19
C PHE A 113 9.39 -4.26 9.27
N GLN A 114 10.45 -4.69 9.96
CA GLN A 114 10.38 -5.68 11.03
C GLN A 114 9.97 -4.99 12.34
N LEU A 115 8.66 -4.97 12.60
CA LEU A 115 8.10 -4.28 13.76
C LEU A 115 8.13 -5.22 14.99
N PRO A 116 8.77 -4.82 16.11
CA PRO A 116 8.68 -5.60 17.35
C PRO A 116 7.24 -5.84 17.80
N THR A 117 7.00 -7.00 18.40
CA THR A 117 5.73 -7.34 19.03
C THR A 117 5.54 -6.58 20.34
N ASP A 118 6.62 -6.40 21.11
CA ASP A 118 6.62 -5.60 22.33
C ASP A 118 6.38 -4.11 22.03
N LYS A 119 5.45 -3.50 22.78
CA LYS A 119 5.03 -2.12 22.56
C LYS A 119 6.10 -1.12 22.99
N ALA A 120 6.83 -1.38 24.07
CA ALA A 120 7.85 -0.48 24.59
C ALA A 120 9.08 -0.47 23.67
N GLU A 121 9.50 -1.63 23.20
CA GLU A 121 10.53 -1.79 22.18
C GLU A 121 10.14 -1.12 20.86
N LEU A 122 8.91 -1.32 20.38
CA LEU A 122 8.41 -0.65 19.18
C LEU A 122 8.47 0.88 19.30
N GLN A 123 8.12 1.44 20.47
CA GLN A 123 8.24 2.88 20.71
C GLN A 123 9.69 3.35 20.67
N ARG A 124 10.62 2.65 21.33
CA ARG A 124 12.06 2.95 21.31
C ARG A 124 12.63 2.90 19.89
N HIS A 125 12.34 1.84 19.13
CA HIS A 125 12.81 1.69 17.75
C HIS A 125 12.24 2.77 16.82
N ARG A 126 10.98 3.20 17.03
CA ARG A 126 10.39 4.31 16.29
C ARG A 126 11.08 5.64 16.60
N ALA A 127 11.36 5.93 17.87
CA ALA A 127 12.07 7.14 18.28
C ALA A 127 13.47 7.20 17.65
N ALA A 128 14.18 6.06 17.63
CA ALA A 128 15.48 5.91 16.99
C ALA A 128 15.43 5.80 15.44
N LYS A 129 14.24 5.90 14.82
CA LYS A 129 14.03 5.77 13.37
C LYS A 129 14.55 4.46 12.76
N LEU A 130 14.67 3.41 13.58
CA LEU A 130 15.11 2.07 13.17
C LEU A 130 14.02 1.30 12.42
N VAL A 131 12.75 1.59 12.72
CA VAL A 131 11.58 0.98 12.10
C VAL A 131 10.57 2.03 11.63
N TYR A 132 9.79 1.68 10.61
CA TYR A 132 8.68 2.50 10.14
C TYR A 132 7.50 2.44 11.13
N ALA A 133 6.61 3.44 11.04
CA ALA A 133 5.32 3.36 11.72
C ALA A 133 4.45 2.29 11.04
N ARG A 134 3.59 1.61 11.81
CA ARG A 134 2.64 0.60 11.30
C ARG A 134 1.85 1.11 10.09
N LYS A 135 1.31 2.33 10.17
CA LYS A 135 0.56 2.96 9.07
C LYS A 135 1.42 3.15 7.82
N SER A 136 2.69 3.54 7.96
CA SER A 136 3.61 3.70 6.84
C SER A 136 3.96 2.36 6.18
N VAL A 137 4.10 1.29 6.96
CA VAL A 137 4.31 -0.06 6.42
C VAL A 137 3.13 -0.48 5.53
N VAL A 138 1.90 -0.28 6.02
CA VAL A 138 0.68 -0.60 5.26
C VAL A 138 0.61 0.25 3.99
N ASP A 139 0.85 1.56 4.11
CA ASP A 139 0.81 2.50 2.99
C ASP A 139 1.82 2.11 1.89
N TYR A 140 3.09 1.86 2.24
CA TYR A 140 4.09 1.46 1.25
C TYR A 140 3.75 0.15 0.54
N LYS A 141 3.20 -0.84 1.27
CA LYS A 141 2.74 -2.10 0.66
C LYS A 141 1.57 -1.87 -0.30
N GLN A 142 0.62 -1.02 0.08
CA GLN A 142 -0.50 -0.65 -0.78
C GLN A 142 -0.02 0.08 -2.04
N LYS A 143 0.94 1.01 -1.92
CA LYS A 143 1.51 1.75 -3.04
C LYS A 143 2.33 0.88 -4.00
N ALA A 144 3.09 -0.09 -3.48
CA ALA A 144 3.75 -1.10 -4.30
C ALA A 144 2.75 -1.97 -5.06
N ARG A 145 1.68 -2.43 -4.37
CA ARG A 145 0.61 -3.21 -4.99
C ARG A 145 -0.12 -2.45 -6.10
N VAL A 146 -0.28 -1.13 -5.98
CA VAL A 146 -0.82 -0.30 -7.06
C VAL A 146 0.02 -0.42 -8.34
N ILE A 147 1.34 -0.45 -8.22
CA ILE A 147 2.25 -0.61 -9.38
C ILE A 147 2.12 -2.03 -9.93
N GLU A 148 2.18 -3.03 -9.06
CA GLU A 148 2.06 -4.45 -9.43
C GLU A 148 0.77 -4.77 -10.18
N GLU A 149 -0.37 -4.27 -9.70
CA GLU A 149 -1.67 -4.49 -10.34
C GLU A 149 -1.85 -3.70 -11.64
N HIS A 150 -1.25 -2.51 -11.73
CA HIS A 150 -1.42 -1.64 -12.89
C HIS A 150 -0.51 -2.04 -14.05
N ASP A 151 0.75 -2.36 -13.76
CA ASP A 151 1.72 -2.82 -14.75
C ASP A 151 2.55 -4.01 -14.21
N PRO A 152 2.00 -5.24 -14.32
CA PRO A 152 2.69 -6.47 -13.93
C PRO A 152 3.99 -6.70 -14.72
N THR A 153 4.06 -6.21 -15.96
CA THR A 153 5.22 -6.38 -16.84
C THR A 153 6.38 -5.53 -16.34
N LEU A 154 6.14 -4.26 -16.04
CA LEU A 154 7.14 -3.38 -15.40
C LEU A 154 7.53 -3.91 -14.02
N TYR A 155 6.58 -4.43 -13.24
CA TYR A 155 6.87 -5.02 -11.94
C TYR A 155 7.78 -6.25 -12.02
N ALA A 156 7.65 -7.05 -13.08
CA ALA A 156 8.53 -8.19 -13.37
C ALA A 156 9.87 -7.79 -14.02
N SER A 157 9.97 -6.56 -14.54
CA SER A 157 11.13 -6.10 -15.31
C SER A 157 12.36 -5.85 -14.43
N PRO A 158 13.58 -5.99 -14.99
CA PRO A 158 14.82 -5.65 -14.29
C PRO A 158 14.84 -4.19 -13.84
N VAL A 159 15.29 -3.92 -12.62
CA VAL A 159 15.43 -2.54 -12.12
C VAL A 159 16.36 -1.71 -13.01
N ASP A 160 17.45 -2.31 -13.52
CA ASP A 160 18.37 -1.60 -14.41
C ASP A 160 17.75 -1.26 -15.78
N ALA A 161 16.62 -1.86 -16.17
CA ALA A 161 15.91 -1.52 -17.39
C ALA A 161 14.89 -0.38 -17.21
N LEU A 162 14.65 0.07 -15.97
CA LEU A 162 13.79 1.23 -15.73
C LEU A 162 14.51 2.48 -16.22
N SER A 163 13.82 3.30 -17.01
CA SER A 163 14.30 4.62 -17.43
C SER A 163 13.36 5.71 -16.95
N GLN A 164 13.83 6.95 -16.94
CA GLN A 164 13.00 8.10 -16.56
C GLN A 164 11.73 8.23 -17.45
N PRO A 165 11.80 8.08 -18.79
CA PRO A 165 10.61 8.08 -19.64
C PRO A 165 9.60 6.97 -19.30
N VAL A 166 10.08 5.75 -19.00
CA VAL A 166 9.21 4.63 -18.62
C VAL A 166 8.45 4.95 -17.32
N LEU A 167 9.13 5.51 -16.33
CA LEU A 167 8.49 5.86 -15.06
C LEU A 167 7.57 7.09 -15.18
N PHE A 168 7.86 8.01 -16.10
CA PHE A 168 6.97 9.12 -16.41
C PHE A 168 5.69 8.63 -17.10
N GLY A 169 5.80 7.72 -18.08
CA GLY A 169 4.63 7.09 -18.72
C GLY A 169 3.76 6.35 -17.69
N LEU A 170 4.37 5.53 -16.83
CA LEU A 170 3.67 4.88 -15.71
C LEU A 170 2.95 5.89 -14.80
N TYR A 171 3.57 7.04 -14.53
CA TYR A 171 2.95 8.09 -13.74
C TYR A 171 1.70 8.66 -14.44
N GLU A 172 1.77 8.98 -15.73
CA GLU A 172 0.64 9.51 -16.49
C GLU A 172 -0.52 8.50 -16.57
N ASP A 173 -0.21 7.23 -16.83
CA ASP A 173 -1.21 6.15 -16.86
C ASP A 173 -1.90 5.97 -15.49
N LEU A 174 -1.13 6.03 -14.40
CA LEU A 174 -1.67 5.99 -13.05
C LEU A 174 -2.49 7.23 -12.69
N VAL A 175 -2.13 8.41 -13.20
CA VAL A 175 -2.92 9.64 -13.02
C VAL A 175 -4.28 9.46 -13.68
N ALA A 176 -4.32 8.98 -14.92
CA ALA A 176 -5.55 8.73 -15.65
C ALA A 176 -6.43 7.66 -14.98
N ALA A 177 -5.82 6.58 -14.48
CA ALA A 177 -6.57 5.46 -13.91
C ALA A 177 -7.00 5.66 -12.45
N ARG A 178 -6.20 6.35 -11.63
CA ARG A 178 -6.38 6.38 -10.15
C ARG A 178 -6.22 7.77 -9.52
N GLY A 179 -5.96 8.79 -10.32
CA GLY A 179 -5.78 10.18 -9.88
C GLY A 179 -4.38 10.50 -9.34
N ILE A 180 -4.07 11.80 -9.34
CA ILE A 180 -2.74 12.38 -9.06
C ILE A 180 -2.15 11.92 -7.72
N SER A 181 -2.96 11.92 -6.66
CA SER A 181 -2.51 11.53 -5.31
C SER A 181 -2.03 10.08 -5.24
N THR A 182 -2.71 9.18 -5.95
CA THR A 182 -2.37 7.76 -5.95
C THR A 182 -1.10 7.53 -6.77
N ALA A 183 -1.05 8.09 -7.98
CA ALA A 183 0.08 8.00 -8.90
C ALA A 183 1.36 8.52 -8.25
N ARG A 184 1.34 9.76 -7.74
CA ARG A 184 2.50 10.36 -7.07
C ARG A 184 2.98 9.52 -5.89
N GLY A 185 2.06 9.00 -5.07
CA GLY A 185 2.40 8.16 -3.92
C GLY A 185 3.04 6.82 -4.32
N ALA A 186 2.57 6.21 -5.42
CA ALA A 186 3.14 4.98 -5.97
C ALA A 186 4.59 5.21 -6.43
N ILE A 187 4.80 6.21 -7.28
CA ILE A 187 6.12 6.55 -7.80
C ILE A 187 7.10 6.99 -6.70
N ALA A 188 6.64 7.80 -5.73
CA ALA A 188 7.47 8.17 -4.59
C ALA A 188 7.90 6.95 -3.75
N THR A 189 7.00 5.97 -3.58
CA THR A 189 7.31 4.72 -2.88
C THR A 189 8.33 3.89 -3.65
N LEU A 190 8.17 3.77 -4.97
CA LEU A 190 9.14 3.13 -5.85
C LEU A 190 10.50 3.83 -5.76
N SER A 191 10.54 5.16 -5.78
CA SER A 191 11.77 5.95 -5.65
C SER A 191 12.52 5.66 -4.35
N ILE A 192 11.81 5.51 -3.23
CA ILE A 192 12.40 5.15 -1.94
C ILE A 192 12.98 3.73 -1.97
N ALA A 193 12.25 2.78 -2.53
CA ALA A 193 12.70 1.39 -2.68
C ALA A 193 13.96 1.34 -3.57
N LEU A 194 13.95 2.03 -4.71
CA LEU A 194 15.08 2.15 -5.64
C LEU A 194 16.32 2.72 -4.93
N GLY A 195 16.16 3.80 -4.16
CA GLY A 195 17.25 4.35 -3.36
C GLY A 195 17.75 3.42 -2.25
N TRP A 196 16.87 2.58 -1.67
CA TRP A 196 17.27 1.54 -0.73
C TRP A 196 18.10 0.44 -1.39
N GLY A 197 17.67 -0.08 -2.55
CA GLY A 197 18.37 -1.14 -3.27
C GLY A 197 19.75 -0.69 -3.76
N LYS A 198 19.85 0.53 -4.31
CA LYS A 198 21.13 1.13 -4.73
C LYS A 198 22.14 1.20 -3.58
N ARG A 199 21.74 1.70 -2.41
CA ARG A 199 22.62 1.79 -1.22
C ARG A 199 23.12 0.42 -0.73
N ARG A 200 22.47 -0.66 -1.11
CA ARG A 200 22.89 -2.04 -0.79
C ARG A 200 23.61 -2.75 -1.93
N GLY A 201 23.96 -2.03 -3.01
CA GLY A 201 24.68 -2.57 -4.15
C GLY A 201 23.89 -3.60 -4.95
N LYS A 202 22.54 -3.58 -4.88
CA LYS A 202 21.69 -4.54 -5.62
C LYS A 202 21.68 -4.27 -7.13
N PHE A 203 21.85 -3.01 -7.50
CA PHE A 203 21.88 -2.50 -8.87
C PHE A 203 22.54 -1.12 -8.87
N THR A 204 22.87 -0.61 -10.05
CA THR A 204 23.55 0.68 -10.20
C THR A 204 22.78 1.71 -11.01
N PHE A 205 21.65 1.38 -11.65
CA PHE A 205 20.95 2.23 -12.61
C PHE A 205 21.78 2.51 -13.87
N ARG A 206 22.19 1.46 -14.57
CA ARG A 206 23.06 1.58 -15.76
C ARG A 206 22.46 2.48 -16.84
N GLU A 207 21.18 2.29 -17.15
CA GLU A 207 20.45 3.07 -18.17
C GLU A 207 20.28 4.55 -17.79
N ASN A 208 20.43 4.91 -16.51
CA ASN A 208 20.24 6.28 -16.03
C ASN A 208 21.52 6.89 -15.45
N LEU A 209 22.69 6.44 -15.91
CA LEU A 209 23.99 6.99 -15.50
C LEU A 209 24.19 7.00 -13.96
N GLY A 210 23.68 6.00 -13.27
CA GLY A 210 23.77 5.95 -11.81
C GLY A 210 22.67 6.71 -11.08
N VAL A 211 21.80 7.45 -11.77
CA VAL A 211 20.73 8.27 -11.17
C VAL A 211 19.47 7.42 -11.00
N ASN A 212 18.71 7.69 -9.95
CA ASN A 212 17.45 6.98 -9.72
C ASN A 212 16.41 7.47 -10.75
N PRO A 213 15.85 6.59 -11.60
CA PRO A 213 14.92 6.99 -12.66
C PRO A 213 13.62 7.61 -12.13
N ALA A 214 13.29 7.39 -10.85
CA ALA A 214 12.08 7.95 -10.23
C ALA A 214 12.32 9.32 -9.58
N GLN A 215 13.51 9.90 -9.73
CA GLN A 215 13.83 11.25 -9.26
C GLN A 215 13.45 12.29 -10.32
N ASP A 216 13.07 13.48 -9.84
CA ASP A 216 12.85 14.68 -10.64
C ASP A 216 11.92 14.53 -11.86
N LEU A 217 10.94 13.62 -11.78
CA LEU A 217 9.90 13.41 -12.79
C LEU A 217 8.92 14.58 -12.95
N GLN A 218 9.12 15.68 -12.23
CA GLN A 218 8.22 16.85 -12.22
C GLN A 218 6.73 16.51 -11.98
N MET A 219 6.46 15.45 -11.20
CA MET A 219 5.09 15.03 -10.90
C MET A 219 4.26 16.16 -10.30
N ALA A 220 3.03 16.30 -10.77
CA ALA A 220 2.07 17.24 -10.22
C ALA A 220 1.82 16.96 -8.73
N THR A 221 1.57 18.02 -7.96
CA THR A 221 1.11 17.93 -6.58
C THR A 221 -0.34 18.39 -6.57
N PRO A 222 -1.29 17.60 -6.02
CA PRO A 222 -2.67 18.03 -5.94
C PRO A 222 -2.75 19.34 -5.15
N PRO A 223 -3.61 20.29 -5.56
CA PRO A 223 -3.73 21.56 -4.86
C PRO A 223 -4.12 21.30 -3.39
N PRO A 224 -3.58 22.09 -2.45
CA PRO A 224 -3.99 21.98 -1.06
C PRO A 224 -5.48 22.30 -0.96
N ARG A 225 -6.26 21.36 -0.43
CA ARG A 225 -7.67 21.63 -0.08
C ARG A 225 -7.70 22.34 1.25
N ILE A 226 -8.27 23.54 1.27
CA ILE A 226 -8.55 24.31 2.47
C ILE A 226 -10.03 24.68 2.42
N ARG A 227 -10.76 24.26 3.45
CA ARG A 227 -12.18 24.55 3.64
C ARG A 227 -12.39 24.78 5.13
N PHE A 228 -13.01 25.89 5.49
CA PHE A 228 -13.38 26.20 6.87
C PHE A 228 -14.89 26.33 6.97
N GLY A 229 -15.47 25.91 8.09
CA GLY A 229 -16.91 25.87 8.33
C GLY A 229 -17.45 27.20 8.83
N THR A 230 -18.69 27.50 8.47
CA THR A 230 -19.49 28.56 9.11
C THR A 230 -20.03 28.09 10.46
N ARG A 231 -20.46 29.02 11.30
CA ARG A 231 -21.10 28.70 12.58
C ARG A 231 -22.33 27.79 12.38
N THR A 232 -23.18 28.11 11.42
CA THR A 232 -24.37 27.32 11.07
C THR A 232 -24.02 25.89 10.66
N GLU A 233 -22.96 25.70 9.88
CA GLU A 233 -22.49 24.37 9.46
C GLU A 233 -22.05 23.52 10.66
N ILE A 234 -21.26 24.11 11.55
CA ILE A 234 -20.78 23.43 12.77
C ILE A 234 -21.95 23.11 13.70
N GLU A 235 -22.85 24.06 13.94
CA GLU A 235 -24.05 23.86 14.77
C GLU A 235 -24.98 22.79 14.19
N THR A 236 -25.12 22.71 12.86
CA THR A 236 -25.96 21.69 12.20
C THR A 236 -25.36 20.30 12.36
N LEU A 237 -24.05 20.13 12.15
CA LEU A 237 -23.36 18.84 12.37
C LEU A 237 -23.56 18.33 13.81
N ILE A 238 -23.47 19.26 14.75
CA ILE A 238 -23.68 18.98 16.18
C ILE A 238 -25.13 18.58 16.46
N ALA A 239 -26.09 19.37 15.98
CA ALA A 239 -27.51 19.11 16.19
C ALA A 239 -27.94 17.75 15.62
N VAL A 240 -27.43 17.39 14.44
CA VAL A 240 -27.68 16.08 13.82
C VAL A 240 -27.08 14.96 14.64
N ALA A 241 -25.84 15.11 15.10
CA ALA A 241 -25.18 14.11 15.94
C ALA A 241 -25.96 13.86 17.23
N ASP A 242 -26.39 14.91 17.92
CA ASP A 242 -27.17 14.79 19.15
C ASP A 242 -28.56 14.17 18.89
N HIS A 243 -29.25 14.62 17.83
CA HIS A 243 -30.58 14.09 17.46
C HIS A 243 -30.53 12.61 17.04
N LYS A 244 -29.43 12.15 16.43
CA LYS A 244 -29.23 10.74 16.06
C LYS A 244 -28.66 9.89 17.19
N GLU A 245 -28.56 10.43 18.40
CA GLU A 245 -27.97 9.76 19.57
C GLU A 245 -26.52 9.31 19.31
N TRP A 246 -25.77 10.09 18.54
CA TRP A 246 -24.32 9.96 18.35
C TRP A 246 -23.57 11.17 18.93
N PRO A 247 -23.77 11.49 20.22
CA PRO A 247 -23.25 12.71 20.84
C PRO A 247 -21.72 12.79 20.77
N GLU A 248 -21.02 11.65 20.68
CA GLU A 248 -19.57 11.60 20.53
C GLU A 248 -19.08 12.21 19.21
N SER A 249 -19.91 12.21 18.15
CA SER A 249 -19.59 12.90 16.90
C SER A 249 -19.72 14.42 17.06
N GLY A 250 -20.73 14.89 17.80
CA GLY A 250 -20.86 16.30 18.17
C GLY A 250 -19.72 16.76 19.09
N ASP A 251 -19.34 15.94 20.06
CA ASP A 251 -18.22 16.20 20.97
C ASP A 251 -16.90 16.29 20.21
N MET A 252 -16.65 15.38 19.26
CA MET A 252 -15.48 15.44 18.39
C MET A 252 -15.48 16.66 17.47
N THR A 253 -16.64 17.08 16.97
CA THR A 253 -16.81 18.27 16.12
C THR A 253 -16.42 19.53 16.90
N MET A 254 -16.98 19.68 18.10
CA MET A 254 -16.65 20.78 19.01
C MET A 254 -15.18 20.76 19.41
N LEU A 255 -14.67 19.61 19.84
CA LEU A 255 -13.25 19.47 20.18
C LEU A 255 -12.36 19.83 18.98
N GLY A 256 -12.77 19.50 17.75
CA GLY A 256 -12.05 19.84 16.52
C GLY A 256 -11.92 21.35 16.32
N VAL A 257 -13.01 22.08 16.44
CA VAL A 257 -13.05 23.54 16.23
C VAL A 257 -12.37 24.30 17.37
N TRP A 258 -12.60 23.89 18.61
CA TRP A 258 -12.10 24.62 19.79
C TRP A 258 -10.63 24.34 20.12
N THR A 259 -10.07 23.22 19.67
CA THR A 259 -8.66 22.88 19.92
C THR A 259 -7.80 22.88 18.66
N GLY A 260 -8.43 22.81 17.49
CA GLY A 260 -7.75 22.61 16.21
C GLY A 260 -6.94 21.33 16.13
N GLN A 261 -7.09 20.34 17.02
CA GLN A 261 -6.26 19.13 17.03
C GLN A 261 -6.63 18.15 15.90
N ARG A 262 -5.66 17.33 15.44
CA ARG A 262 -5.92 16.34 14.38
C ARG A 262 -6.88 15.26 14.87
N GLN A 263 -7.69 14.66 13.99
CA GLN A 263 -8.63 13.58 14.32
C GLN A 263 -8.00 12.51 15.21
N GLY A 264 -6.86 11.97 14.79
CA GLY A 264 -6.17 10.90 15.51
C GLY A 264 -5.66 11.33 16.89
N ASP A 265 -5.29 12.61 17.05
CA ASP A 265 -4.87 13.15 18.34
C ASP A 265 -6.09 13.37 19.26
N ARG A 266 -7.23 13.82 18.73
CA ARG A 266 -8.51 13.94 19.45
C ARG A 266 -9.05 12.59 19.93
N LEU A 267 -9.01 11.56 19.07
CA LEU A 267 -9.38 10.19 19.45
C LEU A 267 -8.43 9.57 20.48
N ALA A 268 -7.17 10.05 20.51
CA ALA A 268 -6.17 9.61 21.46
C ALA A 268 -6.13 10.45 22.75
N LEU A 269 -6.95 11.50 22.83
CA LEU A 269 -6.87 12.52 23.86
C LEU A 269 -7.27 11.95 25.21
N GLU A 270 -6.34 11.98 26.16
CA GLU A 270 -6.60 11.65 27.56
C GLU A 270 -6.78 12.96 28.33
N ASP A 271 -7.84 13.02 29.12
CA ASP A 271 -8.16 14.15 30.00
C ASP A 271 -7.43 13.99 31.33
N PHE A 272 -6.45 14.86 31.59
CA PHE A 272 -5.74 14.91 32.87
C PHE A 272 -6.39 15.88 33.87
N GLY A 273 -7.60 16.36 33.56
CA GLY A 273 -8.37 17.26 34.39
C GLY A 273 -7.94 18.72 34.25
N LEU A 274 -8.57 19.53 35.09
CA LEU A 274 -8.32 20.96 35.21
C LEU A 274 -7.14 21.23 36.15
N HIS A 275 -6.14 21.95 35.66
CA HIS A 275 -5.06 22.48 36.49
C HIS A 275 -4.97 24.00 36.30
N LYS A 276 -5.29 24.75 37.35
CA LYS A 276 -5.32 26.24 37.33
C LYS A 276 -6.20 26.81 36.21
N GLY A 277 -7.41 26.26 36.03
CA GLY A 277 -8.37 26.71 34.99
C GLY A 277 -7.99 26.33 33.56
N ARG A 278 -6.99 25.46 33.37
CA ARG A 278 -6.55 24.98 32.05
C ARG A 278 -6.66 23.47 32.01
N ARG A 279 -7.30 22.94 30.98
CA ARG A 279 -7.41 21.50 30.77
C ARG A 279 -6.16 20.99 30.07
N ARG A 280 -5.51 19.98 30.66
CA ARG A 280 -4.26 19.40 30.12
C ARG A 280 -4.57 18.21 29.23
N PHE A 281 -4.17 18.33 27.98
CA PHE A 281 -4.27 17.29 26.97
C PHE A 281 -2.88 16.81 26.56
N ARG A 282 -2.69 15.50 26.41
CA ARG A 282 -1.41 14.92 25.95
C ARG A 282 -1.53 14.43 24.49
N GLN A 283 -0.80 15.04 23.57
CA GLN A 283 -0.83 14.65 22.15
C GLN A 283 -0.06 13.34 21.91
N SER A 284 -0.66 12.39 21.19
CA SER A 284 -0.07 11.08 20.93
C SER A 284 1.07 11.12 19.89
N LYS A 285 0.98 12.00 18.88
CA LYS A 285 1.96 12.04 17.78
C LYS A 285 3.28 12.75 18.14
N THR A 286 3.23 13.79 18.95
CA THR A 286 4.37 14.69 19.26
C THR A 286 4.78 14.64 20.73
N GLY A 287 3.93 14.11 21.62
CA GLY A 287 4.14 14.17 23.06
C GLY A 287 3.89 15.55 23.68
N ALA A 288 3.51 16.56 22.88
CA ALA A 288 3.25 17.90 23.36
C ALA A 288 2.04 17.92 24.31
N ILE A 289 2.19 18.64 25.42
CA ILE A 289 1.08 18.93 26.34
C ILE A 289 0.40 20.19 25.81
N VAL A 290 -0.84 20.06 25.39
CA VAL A 290 -1.68 21.19 25.01
C VAL A 290 -2.51 21.58 26.22
N SER A 291 -2.36 22.82 26.68
CA SER A 291 -3.07 23.36 27.83
C SER A 291 -4.01 24.44 27.34
N VAL A 292 -5.27 24.08 27.07
CA VAL A 292 -6.26 25.01 26.52
C VAL A 292 -7.09 25.59 27.67
N LEU A 293 -7.40 26.89 27.59
CA LEU A 293 -8.35 27.54 28.47
C LEU A 293 -9.74 27.04 28.09
N GLU A 294 -10.51 26.54 29.06
CA GLU A 294 -11.75 25.82 28.74
C GLU A 294 -12.84 26.79 28.27
N ALA A 295 -13.29 26.65 27.03
CA ALA A 295 -14.44 27.39 26.51
C ALA A 295 -15.73 26.83 27.15
N PRO A 296 -16.70 27.67 27.56
CA PRO A 296 -17.91 27.22 28.24
C PRO A 296 -18.69 26.14 27.46
N GLU A 297 -18.73 26.25 26.13
CA GLU A 297 -19.41 25.29 25.26
C GLU A 297 -18.72 23.92 25.28
N LEU A 298 -17.38 23.91 25.32
CA LEU A 298 -16.59 22.68 25.39
C LEU A 298 -16.74 22.05 26.77
N GLU A 299 -16.71 22.83 27.84
CA GLU A 299 -16.94 22.35 29.21
C GLU A 299 -18.28 21.64 29.34
N ARG A 300 -19.36 22.28 28.88
CA ARG A 300 -20.72 21.69 28.92
C ARG A 300 -20.76 20.32 28.25
N ARG A 301 -20.15 20.18 27.08
CA ARG A 301 -20.11 18.90 26.35
C ARG A 301 -19.23 17.85 27.03
N LEU A 302 -18.04 18.24 27.50
CA LEU A 302 -17.15 17.31 28.19
C LEU A 302 -17.76 16.80 29.50
N ALA A 303 -18.43 17.68 30.25
CA ALA A 303 -19.18 17.31 31.44
C ALA A 303 -20.33 16.33 31.11
N ALA A 304 -21.14 16.63 30.08
CA ALA A 304 -22.19 15.72 29.64
C ALA A 304 -21.63 14.35 29.19
N SER A 305 -20.50 14.36 28.48
CA SER A 305 -19.81 13.15 28.02
C SER A 305 -19.27 12.29 29.17
N ALA A 306 -18.73 12.94 30.22
CA ALA A 306 -18.31 12.27 31.45
C ALA A 306 -19.48 11.67 32.22
N GLU A 307 -20.63 12.36 32.22
CA GLU A 307 -21.85 11.89 32.87
C GLU A 307 -22.44 10.66 32.17
N ARG A 308 -22.55 10.66 30.83
CA ARG A 308 -23.07 9.51 30.06
C ARG A 308 -22.31 8.21 30.32
N ARG A 309 -20.99 8.29 30.56
CA ARG A 309 -20.12 7.11 30.78
C ARG A 309 -19.92 6.74 32.25
N ARG A 310 -20.47 7.52 33.19
CA ARG A 310 -20.20 7.38 34.64
C ARG A 310 -20.61 6.01 35.16
N ALA A 311 -21.83 5.57 34.83
CA ALA A 311 -22.34 4.26 35.24
C ALA A 311 -21.51 3.12 34.63
N ALA A 312 -21.22 3.18 33.33
CA ALA A 312 -20.42 2.18 32.64
C ALA A 312 -18.98 2.07 33.17
N LYS A 313 -18.38 3.20 33.56
CA LYS A 313 -17.08 3.21 34.23
C LYS A 313 -17.14 2.50 35.58
N ALA A 314 -18.16 2.81 36.39
CA ALA A 314 -18.34 2.21 37.70
C ALA A 314 -18.55 0.69 37.60
N GLU A 315 -19.43 0.25 36.70
CA GLU A 315 -19.68 -1.16 36.40
C GLU A 315 -18.40 -1.88 35.97
N ALA A 316 -17.65 -1.30 35.02
CA ALA A 316 -16.39 -1.87 34.54
C ALA A 316 -15.33 -1.98 35.67
N LEU A 317 -15.27 -1.02 36.60
CA LEU A 317 -14.30 -1.05 37.71
C LEU A 317 -14.70 -1.98 38.85
N LEU A 318 -16.00 -2.26 39.02
CA LEU A 318 -16.52 -3.21 40.01
C LEU A 318 -16.29 -4.66 39.57
N GLY A 319 -16.42 -4.94 38.27
CA GLY A 319 -16.21 -6.28 37.71
C GLY A 319 -14.77 -6.61 37.32
N ALA A 320 -13.80 -5.76 37.64
CA ALA A 320 -12.41 -5.91 37.19
C ALA A 320 -11.46 -6.34 38.30
N GLU A 321 -10.53 -7.23 37.94
CA GLU A 321 -9.44 -7.65 38.81
C GLU A 321 -8.44 -6.51 39.04
N ALA A 322 -7.68 -6.57 40.15
CA ALA A 322 -6.74 -5.51 40.54
C ALA A 322 -5.75 -5.12 39.43
N GLU A 323 -5.30 -6.09 38.63
CA GLU A 323 -4.37 -5.91 37.52
C GLU A 323 -4.99 -5.19 36.30
N GLU A 324 -6.32 -5.29 36.13
CA GLU A 324 -7.05 -4.74 34.98
C GLU A 324 -7.50 -3.29 35.21
N ARG A 325 -7.72 -2.91 36.48
CA ARG A 325 -8.22 -1.59 36.88
C ARG A 325 -7.43 -0.42 36.26
N PRO A 326 -6.08 -0.40 36.23
CA PRO A 326 -5.33 0.70 35.60
C PRO A 326 -5.62 0.86 34.11
N ALA A 327 -5.86 -0.23 33.38
CA ALA A 327 -6.18 -0.19 31.96
C ALA A 327 -7.58 0.37 31.72
N ILE A 328 -8.54 -0.02 32.55
CA ILE A 328 -9.92 0.49 32.51
C ILE A 328 -9.95 1.98 32.86
N GLU A 329 -9.29 2.40 33.93
CA GLU A 329 -9.18 3.81 34.28
C GLU A 329 -8.60 4.64 33.14
N ARG A 330 -7.54 4.13 32.50
CA ARG A 330 -6.94 4.80 31.34
C ARG A 330 -7.88 4.87 30.14
N GLN A 331 -8.67 3.83 29.88
CA GLN A 331 -9.68 3.84 28.82
C GLN A 331 -10.72 4.93 29.07
N PHE A 332 -11.26 5.01 30.28
CA PHE A 332 -12.27 6.00 30.64
C PHE A 332 -11.72 7.43 30.86
N LYS A 333 -10.39 7.60 30.98
CA LYS A 333 -9.71 8.91 30.89
C LYS A 333 -9.73 9.50 29.48
N ARG A 334 -10.03 8.71 28.45
CA ARG A 334 -10.11 9.26 27.08
C ARG A 334 -11.28 10.22 26.98
N VAL A 335 -11.07 11.37 26.35
CA VAL A 335 -12.12 12.36 26.10
C VAL A 335 -13.22 11.73 25.23
N ILE A 336 -12.82 11.03 24.18
CA ILE A 336 -13.74 10.44 23.20
C ILE A 336 -13.67 8.92 23.27
N LEU A 337 -14.83 8.30 23.42
CA LEU A 337 -15.07 6.87 23.30
C LEU A 337 -16.17 6.64 22.27
N ASN A 338 -16.19 5.45 21.68
CA ASN A 338 -17.28 5.03 20.83
C ASN A 338 -18.48 4.71 21.73
N GLU A 339 -19.55 5.51 21.61
CA GLU A 339 -20.76 5.40 22.41
C GLU A 339 -21.85 4.59 21.70
N HIS A 340 -21.52 3.95 20.57
CA HIS A 340 -22.43 3.12 19.82
C HIS A 340 -22.97 1.94 20.65
N PHE A 341 -24.30 1.93 20.81
CA PHE A 341 -25.03 0.82 21.42
C PHE A 341 -25.13 -0.36 20.45
N ASP A 342 -24.48 -1.48 20.77
CA ASP A 342 -24.59 -2.69 19.95
C ASP A 342 -25.86 -3.46 20.31
N LYS A 343 -26.87 -3.35 19.46
CA LYS A 343 -28.17 -4.04 19.62
C LYS A 343 -28.03 -5.55 19.79
N ARG A 344 -26.99 -6.18 19.24
CA ARG A 344 -26.78 -7.64 19.36
C ARG A 344 -26.42 -8.07 20.78
N TYR A 345 -25.77 -7.19 21.53
CA TYR A 345 -25.32 -7.47 22.90
C TYR A 345 -26.10 -6.68 23.95
N GLY A 346 -27.03 -5.82 23.53
CA GLY A 346 -27.83 -4.98 24.43
C GLY A 346 -26.99 -4.01 25.26
N LYS A 347 -25.81 -3.59 24.77
CA LYS A 347 -24.92 -2.70 25.52
C LYS A 347 -24.03 -1.81 24.65
N CYS A 348 -23.59 -0.71 25.23
CA CYS A 348 -22.49 0.10 24.72
C CYS A 348 -21.17 -0.39 25.31
N PHE A 349 -20.16 -0.58 24.46
CA PHE A 349 -18.86 -1.12 24.89
C PHE A 349 -17.86 -0.06 25.38
N TRP A 350 -18.12 1.23 25.16
CA TRP A 350 -17.28 2.35 25.60
C TRP A 350 -15.80 2.22 25.19
N ARG A 351 -15.54 1.76 23.97
CA ARG A 351 -14.18 1.46 23.47
C ARG A 351 -13.61 2.62 22.65
N PRO A 352 -12.28 2.76 22.54
CA PRO A 352 -11.68 3.69 21.59
C PRO A 352 -12.10 3.35 20.16
N PHE A 353 -12.27 4.38 19.33
CA PHE A 353 -12.47 4.19 17.90
C PHE A 353 -11.27 3.48 17.25
N GLN A 354 -11.55 2.62 16.29
CA GLN A 354 -10.55 1.87 15.53
C GLN A 354 -10.60 2.24 14.04
N GLY A 355 -9.44 2.19 13.38
CA GLY A 355 -9.34 2.40 11.93
C GLY A 355 -9.97 3.72 11.48
N GLN A 356 -10.87 3.63 10.51
CA GLN A 356 -11.60 4.77 9.93
C GLN A 356 -13.05 4.88 10.43
N HIS A 357 -13.43 4.12 11.47
CA HIS A 357 -14.83 4.06 11.93
C HIS A 357 -15.39 5.44 12.27
N TYR A 358 -14.60 6.27 12.97
CA TYR A 358 -15.03 7.63 13.29
C TYR A 358 -15.18 8.50 12.04
N SER A 359 -14.27 8.41 11.08
CA SER A 359 -14.37 9.20 9.83
C SER A 359 -15.63 8.84 9.04
N HIS A 360 -16.04 7.57 9.04
CA HIS A 360 -17.30 7.15 8.45
C HIS A 360 -18.52 7.64 9.24
N LEU A 361 -18.46 7.63 10.58
CA LEU A 361 -19.51 8.21 11.43
C LEU A 361 -19.69 9.71 11.13
N PHE A 362 -18.59 10.46 11.08
CA PHE A 362 -18.62 11.88 10.73
C PHE A 362 -19.21 12.11 9.33
N ALA A 363 -18.79 11.33 8.32
CA ALA A 363 -19.36 11.41 6.98
C ALA A 363 -20.87 11.14 6.98
N LYS A 364 -21.33 10.14 7.74
CA LYS A 364 -22.76 9.85 7.88
C LYS A 364 -23.53 10.99 8.54
N VAL A 365 -22.99 11.60 9.60
CA VAL A 365 -23.58 12.79 10.24
C VAL A 365 -23.67 13.95 9.25
N ARG A 366 -22.61 14.19 8.49
CA ARG A 366 -22.59 15.22 7.44
C ARG A 366 -23.63 14.95 6.36
N ASP A 367 -23.74 13.72 5.86
CA ASP A 367 -24.69 13.39 4.81
C ASP A 367 -26.14 13.63 5.28
N ILE A 368 -26.44 13.28 6.55
CA ILE A 368 -27.74 13.60 7.16
C ILE A 368 -27.90 15.12 7.36
N ALA A 369 -26.85 15.86 7.72
CA ALA A 369 -26.91 17.31 7.85
C ALA A 369 -27.16 18.02 6.51
N VAL A 370 -26.62 17.48 5.42
CA VAL A 370 -26.87 17.96 4.05
C VAL A 370 -28.35 17.79 3.69
N GLU A 371 -28.93 16.63 4.00
CA GLU A 371 -30.33 16.32 3.72
C GLU A 371 -31.32 17.00 4.69
N GLY A 372 -30.89 17.28 5.92
CA GLY A 372 -31.75 17.75 7.00
C GLY A 372 -32.59 16.63 7.63
N ILE A 373 -33.33 16.96 8.69
CA ILE A 373 -34.23 16.04 9.38
C ILE A 373 -35.62 16.66 9.45
N ARG A 374 -36.59 15.99 8.82
CA ARG A 374 -38.01 16.37 8.88
C ARG A 374 -38.67 15.80 10.13
N ALA A 375 -39.69 16.52 10.60
CA ALA A 375 -40.63 16.03 11.60
C ALA A 375 -41.57 14.97 10.99
N GLU A 376 -42.23 14.19 11.84
CA GLU A 376 -43.17 13.13 11.42
C GLU A 376 -44.34 13.64 10.57
N ASN A 377 -44.72 14.91 10.75
CA ASN A 377 -45.76 15.56 9.95
C ASN A 377 -45.36 15.79 8.48
N GLY A 378 -44.09 15.56 8.12
CA GLY A 378 -43.57 15.68 6.77
C GLY A 378 -43.42 17.12 6.26
N VAL A 379 -43.82 18.14 7.03
CA VAL A 379 -43.81 19.56 6.65
C VAL A 379 -42.73 20.32 7.42
N ASP A 380 -42.65 20.12 8.72
CA ASP A 380 -41.74 20.87 9.58
C ASP A 380 -40.33 20.25 9.59
N TRP A 381 -39.35 21.11 9.81
CA TRP A 381 -37.95 20.71 9.98
C TRP A 381 -37.61 20.64 11.46
N ILE A 382 -37.17 19.47 11.91
CA ILE A 382 -36.48 19.35 13.20
C ILE A 382 -35.09 19.98 13.06
N ILE A 383 -34.39 19.65 11.97
CA ILE A 383 -33.10 20.24 11.59
C ILE A 383 -33.19 20.60 10.11
N ARG A 384 -32.97 21.87 9.78
CA ARG A 384 -33.00 22.33 8.39
C ARG A 384 -31.82 21.74 7.60
N PRO A 385 -31.99 21.43 6.31
CA PRO A 385 -30.91 20.96 5.46
C PRO A 385 -29.81 22.02 5.36
N CYS A 386 -28.56 21.57 5.33
CA CYS A 386 -27.39 22.41 5.13
C CYS A 386 -26.55 21.89 3.95
N PRO A 387 -26.97 22.15 2.69
CA PRO A 387 -26.32 21.59 1.51
C PRO A 387 -24.85 22.00 1.34
N SER A 388 -24.44 23.12 1.93
CA SER A 388 -23.05 23.59 1.89
C SER A 388 -22.06 22.66 2.61
N LEU A 389 -22.55 21.73 3.43
CA LEU A 389 -21.74 20.69 4.06
C LEU A 389 -21.36 19.54 3.11
N ALA A 390 -21.89 19.46 1.88
CA ALA A 390 -21.71 18.30 1.00
C ALA A 390 -20.23 17.95 0.75
N ASP A 391 -19.38 18.95 0.61
CA ASP A 391 -17.95 18.76 0.41
C ASP A 391 -17.14 18.81 1.71
N PHE A 392 -17.76 19.14 2.85
CA PHE A 392 -17.08 19.31 4.14
C PHE A 392 -16.52 17.97 4.65
N GLN A 393 -15.32 18.00 5.19
CA GLN A 393 -14.61 16.81 5.68
C GLN A 393 -14.14 17.02 7.11
N GLU A 394 -13.92 15.91 7.81
CA GLU A 394 -13.45 15.96 9.20
C GLU A 394 -12.17 16.80 9.41
N PRO A 395 -11.16 16.74 8.53
CA PRO A 395 -9.97 17.59 8.67
C PRO A 395 -10.27 19.10 8.59
N ASP A 396 -11.39 19.49 7.97
CA ASP A 396 -11.78 20.90 7.80
C ASP A 396 -12.12 21.56 9.13
N LEU A 397 -12.47 20.79 10.17
CA LEU A 397 -12.64 21.31 11.52
C LEU A 397 -11.37 21.99 12.04
N ARG A 398 -10.20 21.51 11.62
CA ARG A 398 -8.91 22.07 12.02
C ARG A 398 -8.58 23.34 11.25
N ASP A 399 -8.94 23.42 9.97
CA ASP A 399 -8.83 24.65 9.19
C ASP A 399 -9.81 25.71 9.72
N THR A 400 -11.03 25.28 10.09
CA THR A 400 -12.02 26.10 10.78
C THR A 400 -11.49 26.71 12.06
N ALA A 401 -10.85 25.91 12.92
CA ALA A 401 -10.23 26.40 14.15
C ALA A 401 -9.20 27.51 13.89
N VAL A 402 -8.29 27.30 12.92
CA VAL A 402 -7.26 28.28 12.56
C VAL A 402 -7.90 29.57 12.06
N THR A 403 -8.89 29.47 11.17
CA THR A 403 -9.61 30.62 10.62
C THR A 403 -10.37 31.39 11.69
N TRP A 404 -11.10 30.71 12.56
CA TRP A 404 -11.89 31.35 13.62
C TRP A 404 -11.01 32.02 14.67
N LEU A 405 -9.86 31.44 15.00
CA LEU A 405 -8.90 32.09 15.90
C LEU A 405 -8.30 33.36 15.26
N ALA A 406 -7.99 33.33 13.97
CA ALA A 406 -7.52 34.53 13.27
C ALA A 406 -8.61 35.61 13.20
N LEU A 407 -9.88 35.22 12.99
CA LEU A 407 -11.04 36.11 13.08
C LEU A 407 -11.25 36.69 14.47
N ALA A 408 -10.91 35.93 15.51
CA ALA A 408 -10.90 36.38 16.90
C ALA A 408 -9.62 37.17 17.25
N ASP A 409 -8.93 37.72 16.25
CA ASP A 409 -7.73 38.56 16.40
C ASP A 409 -6.53 37.88 17.08
N CYS A 410 -6.49 36.55 17.14
CA CYS A 410 -5.33 35.82 17.66
C CYS A 410 -4.14 35.94 16.71
N THR A 411 -2.96 36.16 17.27
CA THR A 411 -1.70 36.16 16.55
C THR A 411 -1.34 34.75 16.06
N ILE A 412 -0.52 34.65 15.00
CA ILE A 412 -0.07 33.35 14.48
C ILE A 412 0.61 32.48 15.56
N PRO A 413 1.47 33.02 16.46
CA PRO A 413 2.01 32.25 17.58
C PRO A 413 0.94 31.68 18.52
N GLU A 414 -0.09 32.46 18.87
CA GLU A 414 -1.21 32.01 19.71
C GLU A 414 -2.01 30.88 19.02
N ILE A 415 -2.30 31.06 17.72
CA ILE A 415 -2.95 30.02 16.89
C ILE A 415 -2.10 28.74 16.88
N CYS A 416 -0.79 28.85 16.70
CA CYS A 416 0.11 27.69 16.69
C CYS A 416 0.16 27.00 18.07
N ALA A 417 0.13 27.78 19.16
CA ALA A 417 0.19 27.26 20.53
C ALA A 417 -1.02 26.38 20.86
N ILE A 418 -2.23 26.74 20.40
CA ILE A 418 -3.44 25.95 20.65
C ILE A 418 -3.60 24.79 19.66
N THR A 419 -3.38 25.04 18.36
CA THR A 419 -3.64 24.05 17.31
C THR A 419 -2.50 23.06 17.10
N GLY A 420 -1.28 23.37 17.54
CA GLY A 420 -0.08 22.57 17.30
C GLY A 420 0.36 22.54 15.84
N HIS A 421 0.05 23.60 15.07
CA HIS A 421 0.61 23.81 13.73
C HIS A 421 2.07 24.29 13.80
N SER A 422 2.84 24.00 12.75
CA SER A 422 4.05 24.79 12.49
C SER A 422 3.65 26.15 11.94
N LEU A 423 4.51 27.16 12.11
CA LEU A 423 4.30 28.51 11.55
C LEU A 423 3.94 28.44 10.07
N THR A 424 4.74 27.74 9.26
CA THR A 424 4.49 27.56 7.82
C THR A 424 3.13 26.95 7.52
N SER A 425 2.68 25.98 8.32
CA SER A 425 1.39 25.33 8.09
C SER A 425 0.22 26.25 8.46
N ALA A 426 0.32 26.97 9.58
CA ALA A 426 -0.72 27.92 9.99
C ALA A 426 -0.82 29.07 8.97
N THR A 427 0.32 29.66 8.59
CA THR A 427 0.37 30.72 7.57
C THR A 427 -0.17 30.23 6.22
N ARG A 428 0.05 28.97 5.84
CA ARG A 428 -0.54 28.43 4.59
C ARG A 428 -2.06 28.41 4.66
N VAL A 429 -2.67 27.95 5.75
CA VAL A 429 -4.14 28.00 5.92
C VAL A 429 -4.62 29.45 5.83
N LEU A 430 -3.96 30.35 6.56
CA LEU A 430 -4.31 31.77 6.58
C LEU A 430 -4.10 32.46 5.23
N LYS A 431 -3.13 32.06 4.39
CA LYS A 431 -2.91 32.66 3.07
C LYS A 431 -4.15 32.58 2.18
N HIS A 432 -4.86 31.44 2.23
CA HIS A 432 -6.09 31.27 1.46
C HIS A 432 -7.27 32.03 2.07
N TYR A 433 -7.24 32.29 3.38
CA TYR A 433 -8.24 33.06 4.10
C TYR A 433 -8.05 34.59 3.95
N LEU A 434 -6.81 35.06 4.05
CA LEU A 434 -6.40 36.47 3.90
C LEU A 434 -6.78 37.07 2.55
N ALA A 435 -6.87 36.25 1.51
CA ALA A 435 -7.30 36.68 0.18
C ALA A 435 -8.81 36.95 0.07
N ILE A 436 -9.63 36.49 1.04
CA ILE A 436 -11.10 36.41 0.91
C ILE A 436 -11.84 37.40 1.83
N HIS A 437 -11.25 37.84 2.94
CA HIS A 437 -11.98 38.62 3.96
C HIS A 437 -11.50 40.08 4.06
N PRO A 438 -12.24 41.05 3.49
CA PRO A 438 -11.90 42.48 3.62
C PRO A 438 -11.97 42.97 5.07
N GLU A 439 -12.78 42.33 5.92
CA GLU A 439 -12.89 42.66 7.35
C GLU A 439 -11.57 42.57 8.12
N MET A 440 -10.65 41.71 7.69
CA MET A 440 -9.29 41.66 8.25
C MET A 440 -8.45 42.86 7.85
N ALA A 441 -8.59 43.32 6.60
CA ALA A 441 -7.94 44.56 6.17
C ALA A 441 -8.52 45.75 6.95
N ASP A 442 -9.83 45.80 7.14
CA ASP A 442 -10.50 46.85 7.93
C ASP A 442 -10.02 46.83 9.39
N THR A 443 -9.91 45.64 9.98
CA THR A 443 -9.42 45.48 11.36
C THR A 443 -7.94 45.84 11.48
N ALA A 444 -7.11 45.45 10.51
CA ALA A 444 -5.71 45.83 10.46
C ALA A 444 -5.54 47.36 10.36
N ILE A 445 -6.31 48.01 9.49
CA ILE A 445 -6.31 49.47 9.38
C ILE A 445 -6.83 50.12 10.66
N ARG A 446 -7.91 49.62 11.27
CA ARG A 446 -8.39 50.12 12.57
C ARG A 446 -7.31 50.05 13.65
N LYS A 447 -6.59 48.94 13.75
CA LYS A 447 -5.48 48.78 14.70
C LYS A 447 -4.32 49.73 14.40
N MET A 448 -4.00 49.93 13.12
CA MET A 448 -2.96 50.87 12.69
C MET A 448 -3.33 52.32 13.01
N VAL A 449 -4.58 52.71 12.77
CA VAL A 449 -5.12 54.03 13.13
C VAL A 449 -5.05 54.22 14.64
N ALA A 450 -5.52 53.25 15.44
CA ALA A 450 -5.45 53.33 16.90
C ALA A 450 -4.01 53.44 17.43
N TRP A 451 -3.06 52.72 16.82
CA TRP A 451 -1.63 52.83 17.16
C TRP A 451 -1.06 54.21 16.80
N TYR A 452 -1.41 54.74 15.62
CA TYR A 452 -0.98 56.06 15.16
C TYR A 452 -1.54 57.18 16.06
N ASP A 453 -2.85 57.15 16.34
CA ASP A 453 -3.53 58.14 17.18
C ASP A 453 -3.03 58.13 18.63
N ALA A 454 -2.52 56.98 19.10
CA ALA A 454 -1.87 56.84 20.40
C ALA A 454 -0.43 57.39 20.45
N GLY A 455 0.04 58.06 19.37
CA GLY A 455 1.41 58.56 19.27
C GLY A 455 2.43 57.48 18.99
N GLY A 456 2.03 56.40 18.32
CA GLY A 456 2.91 55.31 17.93
C GLY A 456 4.06 55.81 17.05
N GLU A 457 5.28 55.68 17.54
CA GLU A 457 6.51 56.07 16.85
C GLU A 457 7.45 54.87 16.74
N THR A 458 8.20 54.78 15.63
CA THR A 458 9.22 53.76 15.44
C THR A 458 10.58 54.45 15.34
N GLU A 459 11.47 54.25 16.32
CA GLU A 459 12.88 54.59 16.13
C GLU A 459 13.49 53.63 15.09
N PHE A 460 14.38 54.15 14.25
CA PHE A 460 15.00 53.49 13.09
C PHE A 460 15.20 51.97 13.25
N GLY A 461 14.57 51.18 12.37
CA GLY A 461 14.84 49.75 12.26
C GLY A 461 16.21 49.50 11.62
N ILE A 462 17.08 48.73 12.31
CA ILE A 462 18.35 48.21 11.78
C ILE A 462 18.09 46.98 10.91
#